data_AF-A0A151UDY0-F1
#
_entry.id   AF-A0A151UDY0-F1
#
_cell.length_a   1.000
_cell.length_b   1.000
_cell.length_c   1.000
_cell.angle_alpha   90.00
_cell.angle_beta   90.00
_cell.angle_gamma   90.00
#
_symmetry.space_group_name_H-M   'P 1'
#
loop_
_entity.id
_entity.type
_entity.pdbx_description
1 polymer ?
#
loop_
_entity_poly.entity_id
_entity_poly.type
_entity_poly.pdbx_seq_one_letter_code
_entity_poly.pdbx_strand_id
1 'polypeptide(L)'
;MLKRFGKTLADLKPHNILILDYAGKSSQLEGMILLDVQIARVKRTTMFIMTPSKANFNVLLGQEWIHGVGVVPLTVHQKIFF
;
A
#
# COMPACT_ATOMS: atom_id res chain seq x y z
N MET A 1 -3.81 -5.91 10.67
CA MET A 1 -2.59 -6.09 9.85
C MET A 1 -1.31 -5.68 10.57
N LEU A 2 -1.22 -4.50 11.20
CA LEU A 2 -0.01 -3.99 11.88
C LEU A 2 0.68 -4.99 12.82
N LYS A 3 -0.09 -5.71 13.65
CA LYS A 3 0.43 -6.74 14.56
C LYS A 3 1.23 -7.85 13.84
N ARG A 4 0.89 -8.19 12.59
CA ARG A 4 1.63 -9.18 11.79
C ARG A 4 3.03 -8.71 11.42
N PHE A 5 3.26 -7.40 11.42
CA PHE A 5 4.56 -6.78 11.21
C PHE A 5 5.27 -6.43 12.54
N GLY A 6 4.72 -6.86 13.70
CA GLY A 6 5.24 -6.46 15.01
C GLY A 6 5.03 -4.98 15.31
N LYS A 7 4.02 -4.35 14.71
CA LYS A 7 3.75 -2.91 14.79
C LYS A 7 2.39 -2.64 15.45
N THR A 8 2.29 -1.45 16.02
CA THR A 8 1.11 -0.91 16.71
C THR A 8 0.69 0.42 16.09
N LEU A 9 -0.46 0.96 16.50
CA LEU A 9 -0.88 2.30 16.07
C LEU A 9 0.10 3.39 16.51
N ALA A 10 0.83 3.19 17.60
CA ALA A 10 1.83 4.14 18.09
C ALA A 10 3.08 4.23 17.18
N ASP A 11 3.31 3.22 16.33
CA ASP A 11 4.38 3.23 15.34
C ASP A 11 4.03 4.03 14.08
N LEU A 12 2.76 4.46 13.93
CA LEU A 12 2.31 5.23 12.78
C LEU A 12 2.80 6.67 12.87
N LYS A 13 3.28 7.19 11.74
CA LYS A 13 3.63 8.60 11.60
C LYS A 13 2.40 9.42 11.24
N PRO A 14 2.22 10.62 11.82
CA PRO A 14 1.18 11.53 11.40
C PRO A 14 1.40 11.97 9.96
N HIS A 15 0.33 12.33 9.26
CA HIS A 15 0.39 12.84 7.90
C HIS A 15 -0.66 13.92 7.65
N ASN A 16 -0.51 14.66 6.56
CA ASN A 16 -1.50 15.64 6.10
C ASN A 16 -2.06 15.29 4.71
N ILE A 17 -1.97 14.02 4.30
CA ILE A 17 -2.49 13.57 3.00
C ILE A 17 -3.99 13.32 3.11
N LEU A 18 -4.75 13.74 2.09
CA LEU A 18 -6.14 13.39 1.90
C LEU A 18 -6.24 12.37 0.76
N ILE A 19 -6.90 11.23 1.02
CA ILE A 19 -7.24 10.26 -0.02
C ILE A 19 -8.75 10.27 -0.19
N LEU A 20 -9.18 10.33 -1.45
CA LEU A 20 -10.56 10.16 -1.85
C LEU A 20 -10.72 8.79 -2.50
N ASP A 21 -11.80 8.10 -2.16
CA ASP A 21 -12.20 6.90 -2.89
C ASP A 21 -12.79 7.25 -4.26
N TYR A 22 -13.20 6.22 -5.01
CA TYR A 22 -13.80 6.38 -6.33
C TYR A 22 -15.07 7.27 -6.32
N ALA A 23 -15.84 7.25 -5.22
CA ALA A 23 -17.03 8.07 -5.06
C ALA A 23 -16.71 9.50 -4.57
N GLY A 24 -15.43 9.85 -4.45
CA GLY A 24 -14.98 11.15 -3.94
C GLY A 24 -15.09 11.28 -2.42
N LYS A 25 -15.32 10.19 -1.69
CA LYS A 25 -15.44 10.22 -0.24
C LYS A 25 -14.06 10.06 0.39
N SER A 26 -13.74 10.91 1.36
CA SER A 26 -12.55 10.73 2.18
C SER A 26 -12.78 9.69 3.27
N SER A 27 -11.75 8.92 3.56
CA SER A 27 -11.71 8.03 4.73
C SER A 27 -10.77 8.62 5.79
N GLN A 28 -11.07 8.34 7.07
CA GLN A 28 -10.14 8.67 8.14
C GLN A 28 -8.91 7.79 7.99
N LEU A 29 -7.75 8.40 7.78
CA LEU A 29 -6.49 7.69 7.66
C LEU A 29 -5.89 7.51 9.07
N GLU A 30 -5.41 6.31 9.37
CA GLU A 30 -4.82 5.99 10.69
C GLU A 30 -3.39 6.51 10.82
N GLY A 31 -2.70 6.70 9.69
CA GLY A 31 -1.35 7.26 9.64
C GLY A 31 -0.49 6.60 8.56
N MET A 32 0.81 6.84 8.62
CA MET A 32 1.78 6.28 7.67
C MET A 32 2.71 5.27 8.34
N ILE A 33 3.09 4.23 7.60
CA ILE A 33 4.09 3.26 8.03
C ILE A 33 5.09 2.98 6.92
N LEU A 34 6.37 2.84 7.28
CA LEU A 34 7.41 2.35 6.39
C LEU A 34 7.54 0.85 6.54
N LEU A 35 7.39 0.12 5.45
CA LEU A 35 7.55 -1.33 5.40
C LEU A 35 8.49 -1.71 4.25
N ASP A 36 9.35 -2.69 4.49
CA ASP A 36 10.10 -3.34 3.43
C ASP A 36 9.18 -4.26 2.65
N VAL A 37 9.00 -3.97 1.36
CA VAL A 37 8.24 -4.79 0.44
C VAL A 37 9.23 -5.58 -0.41
N GLN A 38 9.10 -6.91 -0.39
CA GLN A 38 9.85 -7.78 -1.27
C GLN A 38 8.89 -8.46 -2.24
N ILE A 39 9.14 -8.30 -3.54
CA ILE A 39 8.45 -9.06 -4.56
C ILE A 39 9.50 -9.67 -5.50
N ALA A 40 9.42 -10.99 -5.67
CA ALA A 40 10.47 -11.77 -6.30
C ALA A 40 11.86 -11.45 -5.71
N ARG A 41 12.76 -10.90 -6.54
CA ARG A 41 14.14 -10.52 -6.15
C ARG A 41 14.29 -9.04 -5.80
N VAL A 42 13.24 -8.24 -5.96
CA VAL A 42 13.28 -6.80 -5.69
C VAL A 42 12.79 -6.53 -4.28
N LYS A 43 13.60 -5.82 -3.49
CA LYS A 43 13.26 -5.35 -2.15
C LYS A 43 13.29 -3.82 -2.11
N ARG A 44 12.22 -3.19 -1.64
CA ARG A 44 12.09 -1.73 -1.55
C ARG A 44 11.37 -1.31 -0.26
N THR A 45 11.98 -0.41 0.49
CA THR A 45 11.31 0.27 1.60
C THR A 45 10.24 1.20 1.04
N THR A 46 9.00 1.00 1.45
CA THR A 46 7.82 1.64 0.88
C THR A 46 6.99 2.28 1.98
N MET A 47 6.53 3.51 1.74
CA MET A 47 5.59 4.18 2.62
C MET A 47 4.17 3.77 2.27
N PHE A 48 3.46 3.21 3.25
CA PHE A 48 2.04 2.89 3.15
C PHE A 48 1.23 3.87 3.97
N ILE A 49 0.06 4.23 3.44
CA ILE A 49 -0.97 4.94 4.17
C ILE A 49 -1.94 3.90 4.71
N MET A 50 -2.14 3.92 6.02
CA MET A 50 -3.03 3.00 6.71
C MET A 50 -4.44 3.59 6.76
N THR A 51 -5.44 2.82 6.30
CA THR A 51 -6.86 3.22 6.31
C THR A 51 -7.71 2.04 6.81
N PRO A 52 -8.73 2.29 7.65
CA PRO A 52 -9.69 1.28 8.03
C PRO A 52 -10.56 0.97 6.81
N SER A 53 -10.43 -0.24 6.29
CA SER A 53 -11.16 -0.68 5.09
C SER A 53 -11.91 -1.98 5.36
N LYS A 54 -13.11 -2.09 4.78
CA LYS A 54 -13.89 -3.34 4.71
C LYS A 54 -13.62 -4.12 3.42
N ALA A 55 -12.62 -3.71 2.64
CA ALA A 55 -12.31 -4.35 1.36
C ALA A 55 -11.75 -5.76 1.54
N ASN A 56 -11.86 -6.57 0.49
CA ASN A 56 -11.35 -7.95 0.43
C ASN A 56 -9.84 -8.03 0.15
N PHE A 57 -9.10 -6.93 0.35
CA PHE A 57 -7.65 -6.84 0.16
C PHE A 57 -7.01 -6.11 1.34
N ASN A 58 -5.72 -6.38 1.58
CA ASN A 58 -4.98 -5.78 2.69
C ASN A 58 -4.04 -4.64 2.26
N VAL A 59 -3.70 -4.57 0.97
CA VAL A 59 -2.69 -3.66 0.42
C VAL A 59 -3.12 -3.23 -0.98
N LEU A 60 -2.90 -1.95 -1.30
CA LEU A 60 -2.97 -1.42 -2.66
C LEU A 60 -1.56 -0.95 -3.07
N LEU A 61 -1.11 -1.39 -4.24
CA LEU A 61 0.12 -0.91 -4.86
C LEU A 61 -0.27 -0.10 -6.08
N GLY A 62 0.00 1.20 -6.01
CA GLY A 62 -0.24 2.11 -7.11
C GLY A 62 0.70 1.88 -8.28
N GLN A 63 0.38 2.52 -9.40
CA GLN A 63 1.19 2.50 -10.61
C GLN A 63 2.61 3.00 -10.35
N GLU A 64 2.80 4.05 -9.53
CA GLU A 64 4.14 4.56 -9.25
C GLU A 64 5.05 3.54 -8.58
N TRP A 65 4.47 2.71 -7.70
CA TRP A 65 5.23 1.66 -7.04
C TRP A 65 5.58 0.53 -8.02
N ILE A 66 4.58 0.06 -8.79
CA ILE A 66 4.72 -1.03 -9.78
C ILE A 66 5.76 -0.65 -10.85
N HIS A 67 5.64 0.54 -11.44
CA HIS A 67 6.60 1.03 -12.43
C HIS A 67 7.99 1.19 -11.81
N GLY A 68 8.07 1.67 -10.57
CA GLY A 68 9.34 1.87 -9.87
C GLY A 68 10.11 0.58 -9.57
N VAL A 69 9.47 -0.60 -9.67
CA VAL A 69 10.13 -1.91 -9.54
C VAL A 69 10.31 -2.64 -10.88
N GLY A 70 10.04 -1.96 -12.01
CA GLY A 70 10.23 -2.52 -13.36
C GLY A 70 9.18 -3.54 -13.79
N VAL A 71 8.07 -3.62 -13.06
CA VAL A 71 7.04 -4.62 -13.26
C VAL A 71 6.06 -4.20 -14.35
N VAL A 72 5.71 -5.15 -15.23
CA VAL A 72 4.70 -4.94 -16.28
C VAL A 72 3.42 -5.71 -15.94
N PRO A 73 2.29 -5.01 -15.72
CA PRO A 73 1.00 -5.66 -15.54
C PRO A 73 0.47 -6.16 -16.88
N LEU A 74 0.08 -7.43 -16.94
CA LEU A 74 -0.64 -8.01 -18.08
C LEU A 74 -2.14 -8.02 -17.80
N THR A 75 -2.87 -7.17 -18.52
CA THR A 75 -4.33 -7.02 -18.36
C THR A 75 -5.09 -8.29 -18.71
N VAL A 76 -4.63 -9.05 -19.72
CA VAL A 76 -5.34 -10.24 -20.25
C VAL A 76 -5.53 -11.33 -19.19
N HIS A 77 -4.50 -11.59 -18.38
CA HIS A 77 -4.52 -12.63 -17.35
C HIS A 77 -4.46 -12.07 -15.93
N GLN A 78 -4.54 -10.75 -15.76
CA GLN A 78 -4.35 -10.05 -14.49
C GLN A 78 -3.09 -10.51 -13.74
N LYS A 79 -2.00 -10.66 -14.47
CA LYS A 79 -0.74 -11.22 -13.96
C LYS A 79 0.36 -10.16 -13.94
N ILE A 80 1.21 -10.25 -12.94
CA ILE A 80 2.36 -9.38 -12.73
C ILE A 80 3.62 -10.12 -13.19
N PHE A 81 4.40 -9.50 -14.08
CA PHE A 81 5.68 -10.04 -14.57
C PHE A 81 6.86 -9.19 -14.09
N PHE A 82 7.97 -9.86 -13.84
CA PHE A 82 9.23 -9.31 -13.33
C PHE A 82 10.34 -9.59 -14.34
#